data_AF-W7QN77-F1
#
_entry.id   AF-W7QN77-F1
#
_cell.length_a   1.000
_cell.length_b   1.000
_cell.length_c   1.000
_cell.angle_alpha   90.00
_cell.angle_beta   90.00
_cell.angle_gamma   90.00
#
_symmetry.space_group_name_H-M   'P 1'
#
loop_
_entity.id
_entity.type
_entity.pdbx_description
1 polymer ?
#
loop_
_entity_poly.entity_id
_entity_poly.type
_entity_poly.pdbx_seq_one_letter_code
_entity_poly.pdbx_strand_id
1 'polypeptide(L)'
;MPLAELESFLREHQATQRLQQARHNGAESSQTLLLLDDEANILRALTRTLRRDGYRILTAETAQQAFELLATEEVQVIISDQRMPGMSGTEFLGRVTELYPQTLQIVVSGYTDLKTVTAAINEGAIYKFLTKPWDDDELRLVVQQAFRKAAMLKVRDQVRQTPDN
;
A
#
# COMPACT_ATOMS: atom_id res chain seq x y z
N MET A 1 -0.60 -12.64 13.33
CA MET A 1 -1.99 -12.27 13.63
C MET A 1 -2.95 -12.96 12.65
N PRO A 2 -3.94 -13.73 13.15
CA PRO A 2 -5.05 -14.27 12.35
C PRO A 2 -5.92 -13.15 11.74
N LEU A 3 -6.57 -13.40 10.58
CA LEU A 3 -7.39 -12.40 9.89
C LEU A 3 -8.54 -11.86 10.76
N ALA A 4 -9.19 -12.71 11.55
CA ALA A 4 -10.28 -12.29 12.43
C ALA A 4 -9.85 -11.32 13.55
N GLU A 5 -8.63 -11.50 14.09
CA GLU A 5 -8.05 -10.57 15.07
C GLU A 5 -7.70 -9.24 14.41
N LEU A 6 -7.16 -9.29 13.19
CA LEU A 6 -6.88 -8.09 12.40
C LEU A 6 -8.17 -7.32 12.12
N GLU A 7 -9.23 -7.96 11.63
CA GLU A 7 -10.52 -7.31 11.39
C GLU A 7 -11.12 -6.66 12.64
N SER A 8 -10.93 -7.27 13.81
CA SER A 8 -11.42 -6.74 15.09
C SER A 8 -10.63 -5.48 15.47
N PHE A 9 -9.30 -5.55 15.40
CA PHE A 9 -8.41 -4.42 15.60
C PHE A 9 -8.71 -3.26 14.65
N LEU A 10 -8.90 -3.54 13.35
CA LEU A 10 -9.24 -2.52 12.34
C LEU A 10 -10.56 -1.82 12.65
N ARG A 11 -11.59 -2.56 13.08
CA ARG A 11 -12.89 -1.99 13.43
C ARG A 11 -12.82 -1.01 14.60
N GLU A 12 -12.01 -1.32 15.60
CA GLU A 12 -11.80 -0.44 16.76
C GLU A 12 -11.11 0.89 16.37
N HIS A 13 -10.17 0.84 15.42
CA HIS A 13 -9.37 2.00 15.03
C HIS A 13 -10.03 2.86 13.93
N GLN A 14 -10.86 2.28 13.05
CA GLN A 14 -11.54 3.00 11.96
C GLN A 14 -12.64 3.98 12.43
N ALA A 15 -13.30 3.72 13.56
CA ALA A 15 -14.35 4.60 14.09
C ALA A 15 -13.81 5.98 14.51
N THR A 16 -12.61 5.99 15.11
CA THR A 16 -11.90 7.19 15.56
C THR A 16 -11.42 8.05 14.39
N GLN A 17 -11.04 7.41 13.28
CA GLN A 17 -10.54 8.04 12.06
C GLN A 17 -11.62 8.85 11.32
N ARG A 18 -12.83 8.29 11.15
CA ARG A 18 -13.93 8.98 10.46
C ARG A 18 -14.27 10.33 11.08
N LEU A 19 -14.15 10.43 12.41
CA LEU A 19 -14.39 11.67 13.16
C LEU A 19 -13.26 12.70 13.00
N GLN A 20 -12.02 12.26 12.77
CA GLN A 20 -10.87 13.16 12.55
C GLN A 20 -10.79 13.62 11.09
N GLN A 21 -11.03 12.73 10.12
CA GLN A 21 -11.03 13.04 8.69
C GLN A 21 -12.15 14.01 8.29
N ALA A 22 -13.34 13.89 8.87
CA ALA A 22 -14.43 14.84 8.65
C ALA A 22 -14.06 16.29 9.04
N ARG A 23 -13.07 16.48 9.91
CA ARG A 23 -12.59 17.81 10.34
C ARG A 23 -11.49 18.40 9.45
N HIS A 24 -10.89 17.61 8.55
CA HIS A 24 -9.73 18.01 7.73
C HIS A 24 -10.04 18.23 6.24
N ASN A 25 -11.32 18.28 5.84
CA ASN A 25 -11.80 18.41 4.46
C ASN A 25 -11.53 19.78 3.77
N GLY A 26 -10.40 20.43 4.04
CA GLY A 26 -9.98 21.69 3.41
C GLY A 26 -8.59 21.68 2.78
N ALA A 27 -7.83 20.59 2.89
CA ALA A 27 -6.50 20.46 2.29
C ALA A 27 -6.46 19.25 1.35
N GLU A 28 -5.82 19.39 0.20
CA GLU A 28 -5.64 18.30 -0.77
C GLU A 28 -5.21 17.01 -0.08
N SER A 29 -5.88 15.89 -0.40
CA SER A 29 -5.58 14.59 0.20
C SER A 29 -4.11 14.24 -0.06
N SER A 30 -3.29 14.33 0.98
CA SER A 30 -1.87 13.97 0.92
C SER A 30 -1.73 12.54 0.43
N GLN A 31 -0.99 12.35 -0.66
CA GLN A 31 -0.67 11.04 -1.21
C GLN A 31 0.23 10.28 -0.23
N THR A 32 -0.32 9.27 0.42
CA THR A 32 0.35 8.46 1.44
C THR A 32 0.84 7.15 0.83
N LEU A 33 2.14 6.91 0.97
CA LEU A 33 2.88 5.75 0.48
C LEU A 33 3.36 4.93 1.68
N LEU A 34 3.04 3.64 1.72
CA LEU A 34 3.63 2.71 2.69
C LEU A 34 4.74 1.89 2.04
N LEU A 35 5.92 1.89 2.66
CA LEU A 35 7.05 1.04 2.30
C LEU A 35 7.17 -0.09 3.33
N LEU A 36 7.17 -1.34 2.86
CA LEU A 36 7.28 -2.53 3.70
C LEU A 36 8.45 -3.39 3.20
N ASP A 37 9.47 -3.51 4.04
CA ASP A 37 10.66 -4.33 3.78
C ASP A 37 11.34 -4.60 5.13
N ASP A 38 11.73 -5.84 5.42
CA ASP A 38 12.39 -6.20 6.68
C ASP A 38 13.83 -5.69 6.76
N GLU A 39 14.38 -5.19 5.65
CA GLU A 39 15.70 -4.60 5.59
C GLU A 39 15.65 -3.06 5.68
N ALA A 40 16.03 -2.51 6.83
CA ALA A 40 16.00 -1.05 7.08
C ALA A 40 16.84 -0.21 6.10
N ASN A 41 17.90 -0.76 5.51
CA ASN A 41 18.69 -0.12 4.45
C ASN A 41 17.89 0.03 3.14
N ILE A 42 17.05 -0.94 2.79
CA ILE A 42 16.17 -0.88 1.62
C ILE A 42 15.09 0.18 1.83
N LEU A 43 14.46 0.21 3.00
CA LEU A 43 13.51 1.27 3.38
C LEU A 43 14.12 2.68 3.26
N ARG A 44 15.37 2.86 3.74
CA ARG A 44 16.11 4.13 3.61
C ARG A 44 16.41 4.47 2.16
N ALA A 45 16.76 3.48 1.33
CA ALA A 45 17.02 3.68 -0.09
C ALA A 45 15.75 4.13 -0.83
N LEU A 46 14.64 3.40 -0.67
CA LEU A 46 13.33 3.74 -1.24
C LEU A 46 12.86 5.12 -0.79
N THR A 47 12.96 5.41 0.51
CA THR A 47 12.62 6.73 1.07
C THR A 47 13.46 7.83 0.45
N ARG A 48 14.78 7.63 0.30
CA ARG A 48 15.66 8.61 -0.34
C ARG A 48 15.28 8.87 -1.78
N THR A 49 14.92 7.82 -2.53
CA THR A 49 14.44 7.97 -3.90
C THR A 49 13.15 8.80 -3.89
N LEU A 50 12.14 8.43 -3.11
CA LEU A 50 10.78 8.97 -3.26
C LEU A 50 10.46 10.25 -2.46
N ARG A 51 11.26 10.62 -1.45
CA ARG A 51 10.94 11.75 -0.53
C ARG A 51 10.77 13.11 -1.20
N ARG A 52 11.33 13.32 -2.40
CA ARG A 52 11.27 14.60 -3.11
C ARG A 52 10.01 14.74 -3.96
N ASP A 53 9.19 13.70 -4.06
CA ASP A 53 8.03 13.65 -4.95
C ASP A 53 6.72 14.09 -4.26
N GLY A 54 6.79 14.56 -3.01
CA GLY A 54 5.66 15.12 -2.28
C GLY A 54 4.77 14.09 -1.56
N TYR A 55 5.21 12.83 -1.47
CA TYR A 55 4.46 11.79 -0.75
C TYR A 55 4.66 11.86 0.77
N ARG A 56 3.60 11.56 1.53
CA ARG A 56 3.72 11.18 2.93
C ARG A 56 4.18 9.72 2.98
N ILE A 57 5.46 9.50 3.30
CA ILE A 57 6.05 8.16 3.35
C ILE A 57 5.93 7.58 4.76
N LEU A 58 5.30 6.42 4.86
CA LEU A 58 5.27 5.56 6.03
C LEU A 58 6.17 4.35 5.77
N THR A 59 6.79 3.82 6.81
CA THR A 59 7.70 2.67 6.71
C THR A 59 7.36 1.62 7.75
N ALA A 60 7.43 0.35 7.38
CA ALA A 60 7.27 -0.79 8.26
C ALA A 60 8.35 -1.84 7.95
N GLU A 61 8.92 -2.43 8.99
CA GLU A 61 9.88 -3.55 8.88
C GLU A 61 9.19 -4.91 9.03
N THR A 62 7.90 -4.93 9.36
CA THR A 62 7.12 -6.16 9.53
C THR A 62 5.70 -5.98 9.01
N ALA A 63 5.07 -7.08 8.58
CA ALA A 63 3.67 -7.08 8.17
C ALA A 63 2.73 -6.57 9.27
N GLN A 64 3.06 -6.82 10.55
CA GLN A 64 2.25 -6.35 11.67
C GLN A 64 2.28 -4.82 11.79
N GLN A 65 3.46 -4.20 11.75
CA GLN A 65 3.60 -2.75 11.72
C GLN A 65 2.87 -2.13 10.51
N ALA A 66 2.97 -2.79 9.34
CA ALA A 66 2.26 -2.35 8.14
C ALA A 66 0.73 -2.37 8.33
N PHE A 67 0.17 -3.41 8.96
CA PHE A 67 -1.26 -3.46 9.28
C PHE A 67 -1.68 -2.42 10.31
N GLU A 68 -0.86 -2.14 11.33
CA GLU A 68 -1.11 -1.08 12.30
C GLU A 68 -1.19 0.30 11.63
N LEU A 69 -0.30 0.56 10.66
CA LEU A 69 -0.33 1.77 9.85
C LEU A 69 -1.57 1.82 8.95
N LEU A 70 -1.93 0.72 8.28
CA LEU A 70 -3.16 0.65 7.47
C LEU A 70 -4.45 0.83 8.30
N ALA A 71 -4.42 0.49 9.59
CA ALA A 71 -5.54 0.71 10.50
C ALA A 71 -5.75 2.18 10.87
N THR A 72 -4.68 2.96 10.83
CA THR A 72 -4.61 4.31 11.39
C THR A 72 -4.29 5.39 10.35
N GLU A 73 -4.05 5.01 9.10
CA GLU A 73 -3.69 5.94 8.04
C GLU A 73 -4.40 5.55 6.73
N GLU A 74 -4.85 6.55 5.97
CA GLU A 74 -5.36 6.33 4.63
C GLU A 74 -4.18 6.20 3.65
N VAL A 75 -3.75 4.95 3.41
CA VAL A 75 -2.69 4.60 2.46
C VAL A 75 -3.28 4.35 1.08
N GLN A 76 -2.76 4.99 0.03
CA GLN A 76 -3.22 4.76 -1.34
C GLN A 76 -2.31 3.83 -2.14
N VAL A 77 -1.02 3.77 -1.79
CA VAL A 77 -0.04 2.94 -2.48
C VAL A 77 0.84 2.22 -1.45
N ILE A 78 1.10 0.94 -1.69
CA ILE A 78 2.06 0.13 -0.94
C ILE A 78 3.17 -0.34 -1.87
N ILE A 79 4.41 -0.29 -1.39
CA ILE A 79 5.56 -1.01 -1.95
C ILE A 79 5.99 -2.04 -0.93
N SER A 80 5.97 -3.31 -1.30
CA SER A 80 6.38 -4.42 -0.43
C SER A 80 7.53 -5.21 -1.04
N ASP A 81 8.48 -5.64 -0.22
CA ASP A 81 9.34 -6.77 -0.57
C ASP A 81 8.54 -8.08 -0.57
N GLN A 82 9.03 -9.07 -1.32
CA GLN A 82 8.41 -10.39 -1.38
C GLN A 82 8.85 -11.31 -0.23
N ARG A 83 10.12 -11.26 0.16
CA ARG A 83 10.74 -12.14 1.14
C ARG A 83 10.89 -11.43 2.47
N MET A 84 9.90 -11.60 3.33
CA MET A 84 10.00 -11.14 4.70
C MET A 84 9.84 -12.30 5.67
N PRO A 85 10.52 -12.27 6.83
CA PRO A 85 10.31 -13.23 7.91
C PRO A 85 8.85 -13.31 8.34
N GLY A 86 8.35 -14.54 8.48
CA GLY A 86 7.00 -14.83 8.97
C GLY A 86 5.89 -14.74 7.92
N MET A 87 5.82 -13.68 7.13
CA MET A 87 4.79 -13.48 6.11
C MET A 87 5.38 -12.93 4.82
N SER A 88 5.10 -13.57 3.68
CA SER A 88 5.57 -13.08 2.38
C SER A 88 4.84 -11.80 1.94
N GLY A 89 5.47 -11.00 1.08
CA GLY A 89 4.85 -9.80 0.50
C GLY A 89 3.52 -10.11 -0.19
N THR A 90 3.49 -11.13 -1.05
CA THR A 90 2.25 -11.58 -1.70
C THR A 90 1.15 -12.01 -0.74
N GLU A 91 1.50 -12.65 0.39
CA GLU A 91 0.50 -13.03 1.40
C GLU A 91 -0.07 -11.80 2.11
N PHE A 92 0.80 -10.86 2.51
CA PHE A 92 0.40 -9.58 3.09
C PHE A 92 -0.54 -8.82 2.13
N LEU A 93 -0.14 -8.70 0.87
CA LEU A 93 -0.86 -8.01 -0.19
C LEU A 93 -2.21 -8.67 -0.54
N GLY A 94 -2.30 -10.00 -0.46
CA GLY A 94 -3.57 -10.72 -0.56
C GLY A 94 -4.58 -10.23 0.49
N ARG A 95 -4.16 -10.11 1.75
CA ARG A 95 -5.01 -9.59 2.84
C ARG A 95 -5.36 -8.11 2.64
N VAL A 96 -4.43 -7.31 2.14
CA VAL A 96 -4.69 -5.89 1.81
C VAL A 96 -5.76 -5.78 0.72
N THR A 97 -5.75 -6.65 -0.27
CA THR A 97 -6.75 -6.65 -1.37
C THR A 97 -8.17 -6.85 -0.83
N GLU A 98 -8.34 -7.72 0.16
CA GLU A 98 -9.64 -7.98 0.80
C GLU A 98 -10.11 -6.81 1.67
N LEU A 99 -9.20 -6.22 2.45
CA LEU A 99 -9.52 -5.20 3.45
C LEU A 99 -9.54 -3.76 2.90
N TYR A 100 -8.71 -3.48 1.89
CA TYR A 100 -8.45 -2.15 1.34
C TYR A 100 -8.38 -2.19 -0.20
N PRO A 101 -9.48 -2.50 -0.90
CA PRO A 101 -9.50 -2.74 -2.35
C PRO A 101 -9.13 -1.51 -3.21
N GLN A 102 -9.07 -0.32 -2.62
CA GLN A 102 -8.64 0.92 -3.29
C GLN A 102 -7.13 1.16 -3.20
N THR A 103 -6.41 0.37 -2.40
CA THR A 103 -4.96 0.50 -2.20
C THR A 103 -4.23 -0.22 -3.32
N LEU A 104 -3.37 0.50 -4.05
CA LEU A 104 -2.58 -0.06 -5.14
C LEU A 104 -1.30 -0.67 -4.58
N GLN A 105 -0.94 -1.84 -5.10
CA GLN A 105 0.08 -2.69 -4.50
C GLN A 105 1.22 -2.91 -5.50
N ILE A 106 2.43 -2.55 -5.12
CA ILE A 106 3.65 -2.73 -5.90
C ILE A 106 4.56 -3.71 -5.15
N VAL A 107 5.13 -4.67 -5.85
CA VAL A 107 6.15 -5.56 -5.29
C VAL A 107 7.52 -5.19 -5.86
N VAL A 108 8.52 -5.07 -5.00
CA VAL A 108 9.93 -4.86 -5.36
C VAL A 108 10.72 -6.07 -4.86
N SER A 109 11.27 -6.91 -5.74
CA SER A 109 11.93 -8.15 -5.30
C SER A 109 13.10 -8.60 -6.18
N GLY A 110 13.89 -9.56 -5.74
CA GLY A 110 14.99 -10.14 -6.51
C GLY A 110 14.52 -11.05 -7.65
N TYR A 111 15.41 -11.35 -8.59
CA TYR A 111 15.13 -12.25 -9.72
C TYR A 111 14.66 -13.65 -9.32
N THR A 112 15.08 -14.15 -8.15
CA THR A 112 14.72 -15.48 -7.66
C THR A 112 13.25 -15.61 -7.26
N ASP A 113 12.54 -14.48 -7.12
CA ASP A 113 11.17 -14.42 -6.61
C ASP A 113 10.11 -14.24 -7.70
N LEU A 114 10.56 -14.07 -8.95
CA LEU A 114 9.71 -13.74 -10.09
C LEU A 114 8.60 -14.79 -10.32
N LYS A 115 8.90 -16.07 -10.12
CA LYS A 115 7.92 -17.17 -10.26
C LYS A 115 6.78 -17.05 -9.24
N THR A 116 7.10 -16.71 -7.99
CA THR A 116 6.13 -16.60 -6.90
C THR A 116 5.25 -15.37 -7.09
N VAL A 117 5.83 -14.26 -7.55
CA VAL A 117 5.08 -13.01 -7.78
C VAL A 117 4.15 -13.11 -9.01
N THR A 118 4.52 -13.91 -10.02
CA THR A 118 3.70 -14.07 -11.24
C THR A 118 2.29 -14.58 -10.96
N ALA A 119 2.11 -15.48 -9.98
CA ALA A 119 0.80 -15.98 -9.59
C ALA A 119 -0.09 -14.86 -9.02
N ALA A 120 0.44 -14.08 -8.09
CA ALA A 120 -0.29 -12.98 -7.45
C ALA A 120 -0.61 -11.81 -8.39
N ILE A 121 0.20 -11.60 -9.45
CA ILE A 121 -0.14 -10.68 -10.54
C ILE A 121 -1.40 -11.16 -11.27
N ASN A 122 -1.47 -12.45 -11.60
CA ASN A 122 -2.60 -13.01 -12.34
C ASN A 122 -3.92 -13.01 -11.54
N GLU A 123 -3.83 -13.00 -10.22
CA GLU A 123 -4.98 -12.85 -9.31
C GLU A 123 -5.46 -11.40 -9.17
N GLY A 124 -4.78 -10.44 -9.82
CA GLY A 124 -5.18 -9.03 -9.86
C GLY A 124 -4.89 -8.27 -8.56
N ALA A 125 -4.22 -8.88 -7.59
CA ALA A 125 -3.84 -8.25 -6.33
C ALA A 125 -2.72 -7.21 -6.52
N ILE A 126 -1.80 -7.47 -7.45
CA ILE A 126 -0.60 -6.63 -7.64
C ILE A 126 -0.75 -5.73 -8.87
N TYR A 127 -0.58 -4.43 -8.68
CA TYR A 127 -0.59 -3.43 -9.75
C TYR A 127 0.67 -3.49 -10.62
N LYS A 128 1.85 -3.62 -9.99
CA LYS A 128 3.11 -3.66 -10.72
C LYS A 128 4.20 -4.41 -9.94
N PHE A 129 5.13 -4.98 -10.66
CA PHE A 129 6.32 -5.63 -10.12
C PHE A 129 7.57 -4.92 -10.63
N LEU A 130 8.56 -4.76 -9.74
CA LEU A 130 9.87 -4.20 -10.02
C LEU A 130 10.96 -5.13 -9.46
N THR A 131 12.11 -5.16 -10.13
CA THR A 131 13.26 -5.96 -9.68
C THR A 131 14.22 -5.15 -8.83
N LYS A 132 14.83 -5.79 -7.82
CA LYS A 132 16.02 -5.27 -7.13
C LYS A 132 17.29 -5.65 -7.94
N PRO A 133 18.27 -4.72 -8.15
CA PRO A 133 18.19 -3.28 -7.89
C PRO A 133 17.23 -2.59 -8.87
N TRP A 134 16.52 -1.56 -8.39
CA TRP A 134 15.61 -0.78 -9.23
C TRP A 134 16.31 0.42 -9.86
N ASP A 135 15.76 0.89 -10.98
CA ASP A 135 16.07 2.21 -11.51
C ASP A 135 15.22 3.28 -10.81
N ASP A 136 15.84 4.39 -10.42
CA ASP A 136 15.18 5.44 -9.65
C ASP A 136 14.07 6.14 -10.47
N ASP A 137 14.27 6.34 -11.76
CA ASP A 137 13.29 7.02 -12.63
C ASP A 137 12.11 6.08 -12.93
N GLU A 138 12.38 4.80 -13.16
CA GLU A 138 11.33 3.78 -13.29
C GLU A 138 10.48 3.68 -12.02
N LEU A 139 11.11 3.62 -10.84
CA LEU A 139 10.41 3.54 -9.57
C LEU A 139 9.49 4.75 -9.37
N ARG A 140 10.00 5.97 -9.59
CA ARG A 140 9.19 7.20 -9.51
C ARG A 140 8.00 7.16 -10.46
N LEU A 141 8.23 6.77 -11.71
CA LEU A 141 7.18 6.69 -12.72
C LEU A 141 6.08 5.71 -12.30
N VAL A 142 6.46 4.52 -11.81
CA VAL A 142 5.50 3.51 -11.36
C VAL A 142 4.69 4.00 -10.17
N VAL A 143 5.32 4.63 -9.18
CA VAL A 143 4.62 5.17 -8.01
C VAL A 143 3.66 6.29 -8.40
N GLN A 144 4.09 7.21 -9.28
CA GLN A 144 3.23 8.27 -9.80
C GLN A 144 2.00 7.71 -10.53
N GLN A 145 2.19 6.69 -11.38
CA GLN A 145 1.11 6.01 -12.08
C GLN A 145 0.14 5.30 -11.12
N ALA A 146 0.67 4.66 -10.07
CA ALA A 146 -0.13 4.00 -9.05
C ALA A 146 -1.03 5.00 -8.31
N PHE A 147 -0.51 6.15 -7.89
CA PHE A 147 -1.33 7.18 -7.24
C PHE A 147 -2.41 7.76 -8.16
N ARG A 148 -2.09 8.01 -9.44
CA ARG A 148 -3.11 8.45 -10.42
C ARG A 148 -4.22 7.41 -10.56
N LYS A 149 -3.87 6.12 -10.60
CA LYS A 149 -4.84 5.03 -10.67
C LYS A 149 -5.69 4.94 -9.40
N ALA A 150 -5.08 5.07 -8.23
CA ALA A 150 -5.77 5.08 -6.94
C ALA A 150 -6.82 6.19 -6.86
N ALA A 151 -6.46 7.41 -7.29
CA ALA A 151 -7.40 8.53 -7.36
C ALA A 151 -8.62 8.23 -8.26
N MET A 152 -8.42 7.58 -9.40
CA MET A 152 -9.52 7.18 -10.29
C MET A 152 -10.43 6.12 -9.66
N LEU A 153 -9.87 5.14 -8.93
CA LEU A 153 -10.65 4.12 -8.24
C LEU A 153 -11.52 4.74 -7.13
N LYS A 154 -10.94 5.67 -6.35
CA LYS A 154 -11.65 6.38 -5.27
C LYS A 154 -12.83 7.21 -5.79
N VAL A 155 -12.70 7.84 -6.97
CA VAL A 155 -13.81 8.57 -7.62
C VAL A 155 -14.90 7.61 -8.08
N ARG A 156 -14.52 6.47 -8.68
CA ARG A 156 -15.49 5.51 -9.23
C ARG A 156 -16.37 4.88 -8.15
N ASP A 157 -15.81 4.64 -6.97
CA ASP A 157 -16.59 4.13 -5.83
C ASP A 157 -17.53 5.18 -5.23
N GLN A 158 -17.14 6.47 -5.19
CA GLN A 158 -18.03 7.55 -4.74
C GLN A 158 -19.23 7.74 -5.66
N VAL A 159 -19.02 7.69 -6.99
CA VAL A 159 -20.11 7.79 -7.97
C VAL A 159 -21.08 6.61 -7.85
N ARG A 160 -20.57 5.39 -7.62
CA ARG A 160 -21.40 4.18 -7.46
C ARG A 160 -22.25 4.19 -6.17
N GLN A 161 -21.87 4.98 -5.17
CA GLN A 161 -22.56 5.10 -3.89
C GLN A 161 -23.59 6.24 -3.83
N THR A 162 -23.72 7.05 -4.88
CA THR A 162 -24.78 8.07 -4.96
C THR A 162 -25.97 7.42 -5.67
N PRO A 163 -27.05 7.01 -4.99
CA PRO A 163 -28.22 6.49 -5.67
C PRO A 163 -28.84 7.61 -6.52
N ASP A 164 -29.17 7.30 -7.78
CA ASP A 164 -30.04 8.14 -8.61
C ASP A 164 -31.29 8.49 -7.79
N ASN A 165 -31.53 9.79 -7.65
CA ASN A 165 -32.65 10.36 -6.92
C ASN A 165 -33.93 10.34 -7.76
#